data_AF-A0A959AH09-F1
#
_entry.id   AF-A0A959AH09-F1
#
_cell.length_a   1.000
_cell.length_b   1.000
_cell.length_c   1.000
_cell.angle_alpha   90.00
_cell.angle_beta   90.00
_cell.angle_gamma   90.00
#
_symmetry.space_group_name_H-M   'P 1'
#
loop_
_entity.id
_entity.type
_entity.pdbx_description
1 polymer ?
#
loop_
_entity_poly.entity_id
_entity_poly.type
_entity_poly.pdbx_seq_one_letter_code
_entity_poly.pdbx_strand_id
1 'polypeptide(L)' 'MKIRPFPPALLIAACLLCNIARALRIADPPRQANTAKNDLLSYVDPFIGTGGHGHTYPGATAPFGLVQLSPDTR' A
#
# COMPACT_ATOMS: atom_id res chain seq x y z
N MET A 1 -33.12 39.13 5.12
CA MET A 1 -32.41 37.88 4.77
C MET A 1 -31.92 37.25 6.08
N LYS A 2 -32.69 36.32 6.66
CA LYS A 2 -32.46 35.76 8.02
C LYS A 2 -31.61 34.50 7.90
N ILE A 3 -30.30 34.62 8.11
CA ILE A 3 -29.36 33.50 8.25
C ILE A 3 -29.70 32.83 9.58
N ARG A 4 -30.28 31.62 9.55
CA ARG A 4 -30.51 30.86 10.78
C ARG A 4 -29.16 30.24 11.19
N PRO A 5 -28.70 30.44 12.44
CA PRO A 5 -27.43 29.89 12.88
C PRO A 5 -27.53 28.37 12.89
N PHE A 6 -26.65 27.70 12.15
CA PHE A 6 -26.56 26.24 12.18
C PHE A 6 -26.17 25.81 13.60
N PRO A 7 -26.94 24.94 14.25
CA PRO A 7 -26.63 24.52 15.61
C PRO A 7 -25.30 23.74 15.63
N PRO A 8 -24.37 24.05 16.55
CA PRO A 8 -23.06 23.37 16.63
C PRO A 8 -23.18 21.85 16.84
N ALA A 9 -24.32 21.39 17.36
CA ALA A 9 -24.65 19.97 17.48
C ALA A 9 -24.68 19.23 16.14
N LEU A 10 -25.08 19.89 15.05
CA LEU A 10 -25.15 19.26 13.73
C LEU A 10 -23.74 19.06 13.12
N LEU A 11 -22.81 19.97 13.42
CA LEU A 11 -21.40 19.87 13.03
C LEU A 11 -20.69 18.72 13.74
N ILE A 12 -20.95 18.55 15.05
CA ILE A 12 -20.39 17.43 15.83
C ILE A 12 -20.96 16.09 15.34
N ALA A 13 -22.26 16.03 15.06
CA ALA A 13 -22.91 14.83 14.52
C ALA A 13 -22.34 14.43 13.15
N ALA A 14 -22.11 15.39 12.24
CA ALA A 14 -21.49 15.14 10.95
C ALA A 14 -20.04 14.64 11.08
N CYS A 15 -19.25 15.21 11.99
CA CYS A 15 -17.89 14.75 12.28
C CYS A 15 -17.84 13.34 12.89
N LEU A 16 -18.76 13.00 13.80
CA LEU A 16 -18.83 11.62 14.33
C LEU A 16 -19.26 10.62 13.27
N LEU A 17 -20.23 10.97 12.41
CA LEU A 17 -20.64 10.13 11.28
C LEU A 17 -19.49 9.90 10.29
N CYS A 18 -18.71 10.93 9.97
CA CYS A 18 -17.53 10.78 9.11
C CYS A 18 -16.44 9.90 9.74
N ASN A 19 -16.19 10.02 11.05
CA ASN A 19 -15.17 9.20 11.73
C ASN A 19 -15.60 7.73 11.85
N ILE A 20 -16.88 7.46 12.14
CA ILE A 20 -17.43 6.09 12.18
C ILE A 20 -17.43 5.47 10.76
N ALA A 21 -17.79 6.23 9.73
CA ALA A 21 -17.75 5.77 8.34
C ALA A 21 -16.31 5.45 7.86
N ARG A 22 -15.29 6.13 8.39
CA ARG A 22 -13.88 5.85 8.11
C ARG A 22 -13.39 4.60 8.82
N ALA A 23 -13.81 4.36 10.06
CA ALA A 23 -13.46 3.17 10.83
C ALA A 23 -14.10 1.87 10.28
N LEU A 24 -15.26 1.95 9.60
CA LEU A 24 -15.94 0.78 9.03
C LEU A 24 -15.35 0.32 7.67
N ARG A 25 -14.43 1.09 7.08
CA ARG A 25 -13.73 0.70 5.83
C ARG A 25 -12.53 -0.19 6.18
N ILE A 26 -12.77 -1.48 6.46
CA ILE A 26 -11.73 -2.51 6.69
C ILE A 26 -10.91 -2.85 5.41
N ALA A 27 -11.28 -2.28 4.26
CA ALA A 27 -10.50 -2.35 3.04
C ALA A 27 -10.00 -0.95 2.67
N ASP A 28 -8.81 -0.60 3.16
CA ASP A 28 -8.04 0.44 2.51
C ASP A 28 -7.77 -0.01 1.06
N PRO A 29 -8.16 0.77 0.03
CA PRO A 29 -7.78 0.47 -1.33
C PRO A 29 -6.24 0.48 -1.43
N PRO A 30 -5.63 -0.31 -2.34
CA PRO A 30 -4.18 -0.27 -2.53
C PRO A 30 -3.76 1.19 -2.73
N ARG A 31 -2.84 1.62 -1.87
CA ARG A 31 -2.28 2.98 -1.82
C ARG A 31 -2.01 3.43 -3.26
N GLN A 32 -2.67 4.50 -3.71
CA GLN A 32 -2.52 5.01 -5.07
C GLN A 32 -1.04 5.28 -5.34
N ALA A 33 -0.40 4.45 -6.16
CA ALA A 33 0.95 4.64 -6.65
C ALA A 33 0.92 5.76 -7.71
N ASN A 34 0.67 6.98 -7.26
CA ASN A 34 0.84 8.15 -8.09
C ASN A 34 2.26 8.67 -7.93
N THR A 35 3.16 8.23 -8.81
CA THR A 35 3.96 9.19 -9.56
C THR A 35 4.41 8.51 -10.86
N ALA A 36 4.21 9.17 -12.00
CA ALA A 36 5.04 8.95 -13.18
C ALA A 36 6.49 9.45 -12.89
N LYS A 37 7.12 8.83 -11.88
CA LYS A 37 8.56 8.85 -11.63
C LYS A 37 9.10 7.66 -12.39
N ASN A 38 10.28 7.80 -12.99
CA ASN A 38 11.03 6.65 -13.52
C ASN A 38 11.16 5.61 -12.41
N ASP A 39 10.30 4.59 -12.44
CA ASP A 39 10.32 3.50 -11.48
C ASP A 39 11.48 2.60 -11.85
N LEU A 40 12.63 2.83 -11.22
CA LEU A 40 13.84 2.07 -11.50
C LEU A 40 13.66 0.58 -11.21
N LEU A 41 12.70 0.20 -10.35
CA LEU A 41 12.41 -1.19 -10.02
C LEU A 41 11.76 -1.93 -11.20
N SER A 42 11.12 -1.21 -12.12
CA SER A 42 10.54 -1.80 -13.34
C SER A 42 11.56 -2.41 -14.29
N TYR A 43 12.85 -2.06 -14.16
CA TYR A 43 13.93 -2.66 -14.95
C TYR A 43 14.45 -3.99 -14.39
N VAL A 44 14.04 -4.39 -13.18
CA VAL A 44 14.56 -5.57 -12.51
C VAL A 44 13.62 -6.75 -12.70
N ASP A 45 14.13 -7.84 -13.27
CA ASP A 45 13.45 -9.14 -13.32
C ASP A 45 14.14 -10.15 -12.37
N PRO A 46 13.53 -10.50 -11.23
CA PRO A 46 14.08 -11.45 -10.25
C PRO A 46 14.24 -12.89 -10.76
N PHE A 47 13.66 -13.25 -11.90
CA PHE A 47 13.77 -14.61 -12.44
C PHE A 47 15.04 -14.84 -13.26
N ILE A 48 15.72 -13.78 -13.68
CA ILE A 48 17.00 -13.90 -14.40
C ILE A 48 18.05 -14.54 -13.48
N GLY A 49 18.61 -15.67 -13.93
CA GLY A 49 19.60 -16.44 -13.16
C GLY A 49 19.02 -17.48 -12.20
N THR A 50 17.70 -17.72 -12.20
CA THR A 50 17.07 -18.77 -11.38
C THR A 50 17.02 -20.15 -12.06
N GLY A 51 17.43 -20.24 -13.33
CA GLY A 51 17.54 -21.49 -14.07
C GLY A 51 18.73 -22.36 -13.64
N GLY A 52 18.88 -23.57 -14.19
CA GLY A 52 19.77 -24.61 -13.64
C GLY A 52 21.25 -24.27 -13.44
N HIS A 53 21.83 -23.34 -14.21
CA HIS A 53 23.24 -22.92 -14.06
C HIS A 53 23.40 -21.57 -13.32
N GLY A 54 22.29 -20.87 -13.10
CA GLY A 54 22.30 -19.71 -12.24
C GLY A 54 22.02 -20.17 -10.81
N HIS A 55 22.65 -19.53 -9.85
CA HIS A 55 22.51 -19.90 -8.44
C HIS A 55 21.84 -18.78 -7.66
N THR A 56 20.88 -18.10 -8.31
CA THR A 56 20.06 -17.03 -7.72
C THR A 56 18.64 -17.54 -7.44
N TYR A 57 17.87 -16.74 -6.72
CA TYR A 57 16.52 -17.07 -6.27
C TYR A 57 15.60 -15.85 -6.41
N PRO A 58 14.30 -16.02 -6.74
CA PRO A 58 13.38 -14.90 -7.03
C PRO A 58 12.70 -14.31 -5.78
N GLY A 59 13.18 -14.68 -4.59
CA GLY A 59 12.58 -14.33 -3.30
C GLY A 59 12.77 -12.86 -2.91
N ALA A 60 11.91 -12.36 -2.02
CA ALA A 60 12.00 -11.00 -1.51
C ALA A 60 13.18 -10.86 -0.54
N THR A 61 14.04 -9.87 -0.77
CA THR A 61 15.20 -9.57 0.08
C THR A 61 15.48 -8.07 0.04
N ALA A 62 15.75 -7.47 1.20
CA ALA A 62 16.25 -6.10 1.25
C ALA A 62 17.75 -6.08 0.89
N PRO A 63 18.29 -5.00 0.30
CA PRO A 63 19.72 -4.91 0.03
C PRO A 63 20.55 -5.18 1.30
N PHE A 64 21.42 -6.19 1.25
CA PHE A 64 22.23 -6.66 2.40
C PHE A 64 21.41 -7.09 3.64
N GLY A 65 20.16 -7.48 3.44
CA GLY A 65 19.27 -7.93 4.51
C GLY A 65 19.74 -9.24 5.14
N LEU A 66 19.44 -9.43 6.42
CA LEU A 66 19.80 -10.64 7.18
C LEU A 66 18.93 -11.85 6.84
N VAL A 67 17.78 -11.64 6.20
CA VAL A 67 16.79 -12.66 5.91
C VAL A 67 16.44 -12.64 4.44
N GLN A 68 16.42 -13.84 3.87
CA GLN A 68 16.15 -14.11 2.48
C GLN A 68 14.97 -15.08 2.38
N LEU A 69 13.77 -14.55 2.14
CA LEU A 69 12.56 -15.37 2.00
C LEU A 69 12.32 -15.67 0.53
N SER A 70 12.32 -16.94 0.16
CA SER A 70 12.15 -17.39 -1.23
C SER A 70 11.28 -18.65 -1.31
N PRO A 71 10.56 -18.86 -2.42
CA PRO A 71 9.93 -20.16 -2.69
C PRO A 71 10.98 -21.27 -2.78
N ASP A 72 10.64 -22.44 -2.24
CA ASP A 72 11.35 -23.69 -2.50
C ASP A 72 10.60 -24.48 -3.58
N THR A 73 11.34 -25.29 -4.35
CA THR A 73 10.79 -26.07 -5.47
C THR A 73 10.56 -27.54 -5.15
N ARG A 74 10.88 -28.03 -3.94
CA ARG A 74 10.67 -29.41 -3.50
C ARG A 74 10.27 -29.58 -2.03
#